data_AF-A0A3D2FWU8-F1
#
_entry.id   AF-A0A3D2FWU8-F1
#
_cell.length_a   1.000
_cell.length_b   1.000
_cell.length_c   1.000
_cell.angle_alpha   90.00
_cell.angle_beta   90.00
_cell.angle_gamma   90.00
#
_symmetry.space_group_name_H-M   'P 1'
#
loop_
_entity.id
_entity.type
_entity.pdbx_description
1 polymer ?
#
loop_
_entity_poly.entity_id
_entity_poly.type
_entity_poly.pdbx_seq_one_letter_code
_entity_poly.pdbx_strand_id
1 'polypeptide(L)'
;MEDATPTPDAHAPGQPAPGQPSPGTPTGNGTSVGEMIITRPRAPADFDLQSEFAPAGDQPTAIKELVEGIQNGDRDQVLLGVTGSGKTFTAAHVIRQIKRPTLILAPNKTLAAQLYGEMKALFPDNAVEYFVSYYDYYQPEAYVPRSDTYIEKESSINEQIDRMRHSATRALLERDDVIIVASVSCIYGIGSVETYSTMTFRLSRGEEIERQSLLRRFTELQ
;
A
#
# COMPACT_ATOMS: atom_id res chain seq x y z
N MET A 1 -62.56 -22.66 8.03
CA MET A 1 -63.69 -21.71 8.03
C MET A 1 -63.29 -20.63 9.00
N GLU A 2 -62.87 -19.44 8.63
CA GLU A 2 -63.22 -18.63 7.47
C GLU A 2 -61.99 -18.09 6.72
N ASP A 3 -62.24 -17.88 5.44
CA ASP A 3 -61.40 -17.34 4.40
C ASP A 3 -61.65 -15.82 4.36
N ALA A 4 -60.58 -15.03 4.33
CA ALA A 4 -60.67 -13.58 4.10
C ALA A 4 -59.40 -13.13 3.38
N THR A 5 -59.51 -13.15 2.05
CA THR A 5 -58.63 -12.50 1.09
C THR A 5 -58.54 -11.00 1.34
N PRO A 6 -57.38 -10.39 1.11
CA PRO A 6 -57.32 -9.01 0.64
C PRO A 6 -56.83 -8.93 -0.81
N THR A 7 -57.54 -8.07 -1.52
CA THR A 7 -57.41 -7.57 -2.89
C THR A 7 -55.97 -7.19 -3.31
N PRO A 8 -55.59 -7.34 -4.60
CA PRO A 8 -54.29 -6.91 -5.09
C PRO A 8 -54.31 -5.41 -5.41
N ASP A 9 -53.48 -4.64 -4.70
CA ASP A 9 -53.24 -3.23 -5.03
C ASP A 9 -52.23 -3.07 -6.17
N ALA A 10 -52.51 -2.03 -6.94
CA ALA A 10 -52.03 -1.78 -8.29
C ALA A 10 -50.52 -1.55 -8.41
N HIS A 11 -49.97 -2.03 -9.52
CA HIS A 11 -48.68 -1.65 -10.06
C HIS A 11 -48.52 -0.12 -10.17
N ALA A 12 -47.57 0.43 -9.41
CA ALA A 12 -46.89 1.66 -9.76
C ALA A 12 -45.59 1.29 -10.54
N PRO A 13 -45.23 2.06 -11.59
CA PRO A 13 -44.20 1.67 -12.56
C PRO A 13 -42.79 1.68 -11.97
N GLY A 14 -41.99 0.71 -12.43
CA GLY A 14 -40.66 0.39 -11.93
C GLY A 14 -39.66 1.55 -12.00
N GLN A 15 -38.91 1.69 -10.91
CA GLN A 15 -37.61 2.37 -10.92
C GLN A 15 -36.62 1.52 -11.74
N PRO A 16 -35.79 2.11 -12.62
CA PRO A 16 -34.80 1.35 -13.36
C PRO A 16 -33.66 0.91 -12.43
N ALA A 17 -33.23 -0.35 -12.57
CA ALA A 17 -32.03 -0.88 -11.94
C ALA A 17 -30.78 -0.13 -12.45
N PRO A 18 -29.78 0.13 -11.61
CA PRO A 18 -28.54 0.80 -12.03
C PRO A 18 -27.69 -0.19 -12.85
N GLY A 19 -27.47 0.10 -14.14
CA GLY A 19 -26.51 -0.69 -14.93
C GLY A 19 -26.70 -0.83 -16.45
N GLN A 20 -27.39 0.06 -17.15
CA GLN A 20 -27.36 0.05 -18.63
C GLN A 20 -27.03 1.43 -19.22
N PRO A 21 -26.04 1.53 -20.14
CA PRO A 21 -25.68 2.78 -20.79
C PRO A 21 -26.66 3.16 -21.90
N SER A 22 -26.99 4.46 -21.99
CA SER A 22 -27.80 5.03 -23.09
C SER A 22 -26.96 5.25 -24.36
N PRO A 23 -27.52 5.08 -25.57
CA PRO A 23 -26.78 5.24 -26.82
C PRO A 23 -26.76 6.69 -27.30
N GLY A 24 -25.55 7.23 -27.54
CA GLY A 24 -25.34 8.36 -28.44
C GLY A 24 -24.51 9.52 -27.88
N THR A 25 -23.19 9.49 -28.08
CA THR A 25 -22.33 10.68 -28.33
C THR A 25 -20.95 10.20 -28.86
N PRO A 26 -20.13 11.04 -29.51
CA PRO A 26 -19.46 10.73 -30.77
C PRO A 26 -18.09 10.06 -30.59
N THR A 27 -17.68 9.30 -31.61
CA THR A 27 -16.34 8.72 -31.74
C THR A 27 -15.28 9.82 -31.96
N GLY A 28 -14.73 10.33 -30.86
CA GLY A 28 -13.41 10.94 -30.83
C GLY A 28 -12.37 9.88 -30.46
N ASN A 29 -11.22 9.86 -31.14
CA ASN A 29 -10.08 9.00 -30.82
C ASN A 29 -9.59 9.29 -29.39
N GLY A 30 -10.22 8.65 -28.41
CA GLY A 30 -9.79 8.64 -27.03
C GLY A 30 -8.77 7.53 -26.86
N THR A 31 -7.51 7.90 -26.68
CA THR A 31 -6.54 7.03 -26.02
C THR A 31 -7.18 6.58 -24.72
N SER A 32 -7.46 5.28 -24.62
CA SER A 32 -8.12 4.70 -23.46
C SER A 32 -7.29 5.00 -22.21
N VAL A 33 -7.91 5.65 -21.23
CA VAL A 33 -7.32 6.02 -19.92
C VAL A 33 -6.70 4.80 -19.21
N GLY A 34 -7.06 3.58 -19.60
CA GLY A 34 -6.47 2.31 -19.12
C GLY A 34 -5.00 2.05 -19.49
N GLU A 35 -4.35 2.86 -20.34
CA GLU A 35 -2.91 2.72 -20.63
C GLU A 35 -2.00 3.47 -19.63
N MET A 36 -2.56 4.24 -18.69
CA MET A 36 -1.79 4.97 -17.67
C MET A 36 -1.55 4.16 -16.38
N ILE A 37 -1.66 2.83 -16.45
CA ILE A 37 -1.15 1.92 -15.41
C ILE A 37 0.38 2.00 -15.44
N ILE A 38 1.00 2.37 -14.31
CA ILE A 38 2.45 2.47 -14.05
C ILE A 38 3.31 1.78 -15.14
N THR A 39 3.71 2.54 -16.15
CA THR A 39 4.63 2.10 -17.20
C THR A 39 6.08 2.41 -16.84
N ARG A 40 6.40 2.69 -15.57
CA ARG A 40 7.81 2.76 -15.16
C ARG A 40 8.39 1.35 -15.27
N PRO A 41 9.35 1.10 -16.19
CA PRO A 41 10.05 -0.17 -16.19
C PRO A 41 10.81 -0.27 -14.87
N ARG A 42 10.50 -1.29 -14.07
CA ARG A 42 11.24 -1.58 -12.84
C ARG A 42 12.64 -2.04 -13.21
N ALA A 43 13.65 -1.38 -12.67
CA ALA A 43 15.04 -1.78 -12.79
C ALA A 43 15.57 -2.25 -11.43
N PRO A 44 16.61 -3.10 -11.41
CA PRO A 44 17.37 -3.33 -10.18
C PRO A 44 17.84 -2.00 -9.60
N ALA A 45 17.64 -1.82 -8.30
CA ALA A 45 18.00 -0.59 -7.61
C ALA A 45 19.15 -0.83 -6.62
N ASP A 46 20.01 0.16 -6.46
CA ASP A 46 21.09 0.08 -5.49
C ASP A 46 20.56 0.36 -4.08
N PHE A 47 20.71 -0.62 -3.20
CA PHE A 47 20.44 -0.49 -1.77
C PHE A 47 21.78 -0.32 -1.04
N ASP A 48 22.01 0.88 -0.51
CA ASP A 48 23.25 1.25 0.15
C ASP A 48 23.17 0.93 1.64
N LEU A 49 23.73 -0.23 2.01
CA LEU A 49 23.75 -0.69 3.39
C LEU A 49 24.92 -0.05 4.14
N GLN A 50 24.59 0.79 5.11
CA GLN A 50 25.52 1.48 6.00
C GLN A 50 25.64 0.75 7.34
N SER A 51 26.85 0.27 7.66
CA SER A 51 27.14 -0.38 8.94
C SER A 51 28.64 -0.40 9.22
N GLU A 52 29.02 -0.28 10.50
CA GLU A 52 30.40 -0.51 10.97
C GLU A 52 30.71 -2.00 11.14
N PHE A 53 29.70 -2.86 11.11
CA PHE A 53 29.83 -4.30 11.30
C PHE A 53 29.82 -5.03 9.97
N ALA A 54 30.56 -6.13 9.90
CA ALA A 54 30.50 -7.09 8.80
C ALA A 54 29.72 -8.34 9.23
N PRO A 55 29.06 -9.05 8.29
CA PRO A 55 28.43 -10.33 8.59
C PRO A 55 29.41 -11.31 9.26
N ALA A 56 28.98 -11.91 10.37
CA ALA A 56 29.82 -12.78 11.19
C ALA A 56 29.08 -14.06 11.62
N GLY A 57 29.83 -15.05 12.12
CA GLY A 57 29.26 -16.35 12.48
C GLY A 57 28.63 -17.04 11.28
N ASP A 58 27.38 -17.48 11.42
CA ASP A 58 26.64 -18.18 10.35
C ASP A 58 25.97 -17.22 9.34
N GLN A 59 26.01 -15.91 9.59
CA GLN A 59 25.36 -14.92 8.71
C GLN A 59 25.86 -14.96 7.27
N PRO A 60 27.17 -15.04 6.95
CA PRO A 60 27.64 -15.08 5.57
C PRO A 60 27.06 -16.26 4.78
N THR A 61 27.00 -17.44 5.40
CA THR A 61 26.44 -18.65 4.79
C THR A 61 24.94 -18.50 4.57
N ALA A 62 24.20 -18.05 5.58
CA ALA A 62 22.76 -17.84 5.47
C ALA A 62 22.40 -16.80 4.39
N ILE A 63 23.16 -15.69 4.30
CA ILE A 63 22.97 -14.67 3.25
C ILE A 63 23.18 -15.31 1.87
N LYS A 64 24.27 -16.06 1.70
CA LYS A 64 24.61 -16.71 0.43
C LYS A 64 23.50 -17.67 0.00
N GLU A 65 23.06 -18.56 0.87
CA GLU A 65 22.02 -19.55 0.57
C GLU A 65 20.69 -18.89 0.21
N LEU A 66 20.27 -17.85 0.94
CA LEU A 66 19.04 -17.12 0.65
C LEU A 66 19.10 -16.39 -0.69
N VAL A 67 20.24 -15.76 -1.00
CA VAL A 67 20.43 -15.06 -2.28
C VAL A 67 20.43 -16.05 -3.45
N GLU A 68 21.14 -17.18 -3.31
CA GLU A 68 21.16 -18.24 -4.32
C GLU A 68 19.76 -18.81 -4.56
N GLY A 69 18.99 -19.10 -3.51
CA GLY A 69 17.61 -19.57 -3.66
C GLY A 69 16.74 -18.57 -4.43
N ILE A 70 16.85 -17.27 -4.13
CA ILE A 70 16.09 -16.23 -4.85
C ILE A 70 16.49 -16.19 -6.32
N GLN A 71 17.79 -16.30 -6.63
CA GLN A 71 18.30 -16.29 -8.00
C GLN A 71 17.92 -17.55 -8.79
N ASN A 72 17.78 -18.69 -8.10
CA ASN A 72 17.31 -19.95 -8.68
C ASN A 72 15.78 -19.97 -8.93
N GLY A 73 15.06 -18.95 -8.43
CA GLY A 73 13.61 -18.83 -8.59
C GLY A 73 12.79 -19.49 -7.49
N ASP A 74 13.41 -19.84 -6.37
CA ASP A 74 12.71 -20.38 -5.21
C ASP A 74 11.74 -19.34 -4.65
N ARG A 75 10.46 -19.72 -4.57
CA ARG A 75 9.39 -18.83 -4.12
C ARG A 75 9.36 -18.67 -2.61
N ASP A 76 9.58 -19.76 -1.89
CA ASP A 76 9.44 -19.84 -0.44
C ASP A 76 10.75 -20.32 0.18
N GLN A 77 11.26 -19.55 1.15
CA GLN A 77 12.50 -19.85 1.86
C GLN A 77 12.35 -19.49 3.34
N VAL A 78 13.04 -20.20 4.22
CA VAL A 78 12.94 -20.03 5.68
C VAL A 78 14.33 -19.80 6.27
N LEU A 79 14.53 -18.64 6.90
CA LEU A 79 15.71 -18.37 7.72
C LEU A 79 15.49 -18.85 9.16
N LEU A 80 16.03 -20.01 9.50
CA LEU A 80 15.97 -20.56 10.86
C LEU A 80 17.02 -19.90 11.78
N GLY A 81 16.74 -18.70 12.26
CA GLY A 81 17.67 -17.94 13.10
C GLY A 81 17.27 -17.88 14.58
N VAL A 82 18.18 -18.23 15.49
CA VAL A 82 17.99 -18.05 16.95
C VAL A 82 17.84 -16.57 17.33
N THR A 83 17.26 -16.28 18.49
CA THR A 83 17.16 -14.90 19.00
C THR A 83 18.55 -14.30 19.22
N GLY A 84 18.75 -13.04 18.85
CA GLY A 84 20.04 -12.36 18.98
C GLY A 84 21.06 -12.63 17.86
N SER A 85 20.77 -13.54 16.91
CA SER A 85 21.67 -13.85 15.78
C SER A 85 21.79 -12.75 14.70
N GLY A 86 21.11 -11.61 14.86
CA GLY A 86 21.13 -10.52 13.88
C GLY A 86 20.31 -10.79 12.61
N LYS A 87 19.13 -11.43 12.74
CA LYS A 87 18.24 -11.74 11.60
C LYS A 87 17.92 -10.53 10.71
N THR A 88 17.67 -9.36 11.30
CA THR A 88 17.43 -8.13 10.53
C THR A 88 18.64 -7.77 9.67
N PHE A 89 19.85 -7.90 10.22
CA PHE A 89 21.09 -7.61 9.52
C PHE A 89 21.34 -8.60 8.37
N THR A 90 21.09 -9.90 8.60
CA THR A 90 21.08 -10.93 7.54
C THR A 90 20.11 -10.55 6.43
N ALA A 91 18.85 -10.21 6.76
CA ALA A 91 17.85 -9.83 5.79
C ALA A 91 18.23 -8.55 5.01
N ALA A 92 18.82 -7.56 5.67
CA ALA A 92 19.33 -6.35 5.01
C ALA A 92 20.40 -6.67 3.96
N HIS A 93 21.34 -7.56 4.28
CA HIS A 93 22.35 -8.01 3.30
C HIS A 93 21.73 -8.77 2.13
N VAL A 94 20.67 -9.55 2.36
CA VAL A 94 19.91 -10.19 1.27
C VAL A 94 19.25 -9.12 0.39
N ILE A 95 18.53 -8.15 0.96
CA ILE A 95 17.89 -7.04 0.22
C ILE A 95 18.93 -6.31 -0.66
N ARG A 96 20.10 -5.99 -0.09
CA ARG A 96 21.20 -5.35 -0.80
C ARG A 96 21.67 -6.13 -2.02
N GLN A 97 21.76 -7.45 -1.93
CA GLN A 97 22.26 -8.29 -3.02
C GLN A 97 21.21 -8.56 -4.10
N ILE A 98 19.93 -8.71 -3.71
CA ILE A 98 18.86 -9.00 -4.68
C ILE A 98 18.40 -7.75 -5.44
N LYS A 99 18.62 -6.55 -4.88
CA LYS A 99 18.32 -5.26 -5.54
C LYS A 99 16.87 -5.11 -5.98
N ARG A 100 15.92 -5.52 -5.13
CA ARG A 100 14.48 -5.51 -5.40
C ARG A 100 13.71 -4.75 -4.32
N PRO A 101 12.63 -4.01 -4.68
CA PRO A 101 11.70 -3.49 -3.71
C PRO A 101 11.21 -4.60 -2.77
N THR A 102 11.24 -4.34 -1.47
CA THR A 102 10.98 -5.37 -0.45
C THR A 102 9.86 -4.94 0.50
N LEU A 103 8.94 -5.87 0.78
CA LEU A 103 7.92 -5.72 1.82
C LEU A 103 8.29 -6.59 3.02
N ILE A 104 8.40 -5.99 4.19
CA ILE A 104 8.64 -6.66 5.47
C ILE A 104 7.32 -6.65 6.25
N LEU A 105 6.76 -7.83 6.49
CA LEU A 105 5.53 -7.99 7.26
C LEU A 105 5.82 -8.26 8.73
N ALA A 106 5.29 -7.40 9.59
CA ALA A 106 5.36 -7.55 11.04
C ALA A 106 3.96 -7.87 11.61
N PRO A 107 3.87 -8.76 12.61
CA PRO A 107 2.60 -9.18 13.20
C PRO A 107 1.95 -8.11 14.09
N ASN A 108 2.69 -7.10 14.52
CA ASN A 108 2.19 -6.03 15.38
C ASN A 108 2.92 -4.70 15.13
N LYS A 109 2.32 -3.59 15.58
CA LYS A 109 2.86 -2.22 15.39
C LYS A 109 4.21 -2.02 16.10
N THR A 110 4.43 -2.65 17.26
CA THR A 110 5.68 -2.50 18.02
C THR A 110 6.87 -3.07 17.27
N LEU A 111 6.76 -4.32 16.80
CA LEU A 111 7.83 -4.94 16.02
C LEU A 111 7.99 -4.26 14.66
N ALA A 112 6.90 -3.79 14.04
CA ALA A 112 6.97 -2.99 12.81
C ALA A 112 7.80 -1.71 13.02
N ALA A 113 7.56 -0.98 14.11
CA ALA A 113 8.30 0.23 14.43
C ALA A 113 9.79 -0.05 14.70
N GLN A 114 10.10 -1.16 15.39
CA GLN A 114 11.48 -1.60 15.62
C GLN A 114 12.19 -1.91 14.29
N LEU A 115 11.59 -2.74 13.45
CA LEU A 115 12.14 -3.11 12.14
C LEU A 115 12.28 -1.90 11.22
N TYR A 116 11.33 -0.96 11.25
CA TYR A 116 11.43 0.30 10.53
C TYR A 116 12.64 1.11 10.98
N GLY A 117 12.84 1.26 12.29
CA GLY A 117 14.01 1.95 12.85
C GLY A 117 15.33 1.29 12.46
N GLU A 118 15.42 -0.04 12.59
CA GLU A 118 16.60 -0.82 12.21
C GLU A 118 16.90 -0.69 10.71
N MET A 119 15.90 -0.85 9.84
CA MET A 119 16.07 -0.70 8.40
C MET A 119 16.42 0.73 8.00
N LYS A 120 15.84 1.75 8.65
CA LYS A 120 16.18 3.15 8.37
C LYS A 120 17.61 3.49 8.77
N ALA A 121 18.11 2.89 9.85
CA ALA A 121 19.51 3.03 10.26
C ALA A 121 20.46 2.32 9.29
N LEU A 122 20.09 1.14 8.78
CA LEU A 122 20.90 0.37 7.83
C LEU A 122 20.87 0.93 6.41
N PHE A 123 19.78 1.60 6.00
CA PHE A 123 19.60 2.15 4.66
C PHE A 123 19.16 3.63 4.72
N PRO A 124 20.03 4.55 5.20
CA PRO A 124 19.67 5.94 5.41
C PRO A 124 19.34 6.68 4.09
N ASP A 125 19.97 6.28 2.99
CA ASP A 125 19.83 6.95 1.68
C ASP A 125 18.77 6.32 0.76
N ASN A 126 18.20 5.17 1.15
CA ASN A 126 17.11 4.52 0.42
C ASN A 126 15.72 4.86 1.01
N ALA A 127 14.68 4.55 0.24
CA ALA A 127 13.30 4.77 0.65
C ALA A 127 12.82 3.66 1.61
N VAL A 128 13.17 3.78 2.88
CA VAL A 128 12.60 2.97 3.96
C VAL A 128 11.33 3.65 4.47
N GLU A 129 10.20 2.96 4.33
CA GLU A 129 8.85 3.48 4.53
C GLU A 129 8.07 2.63 5.54
N TYR A 130 7.06 3.24 6.18
CA TYR A 130 6.27 2.61 7.23
C TYR A 130 4.78 2.56 6.86
N PHE A 131 4.19 1.37 6.91
CA PHE A 131 2.82 1.15 6.46
C PHE A 131 2.01 0.31 7.46
N VAL A 132 1.40 0.98 8.43
CA VAL A 132 0.51 0.36 9.43
C VAL A 132 -0.85 1.04 9.44
N SER A 133 -1.81 0.49 10.19
CA SER A 133 -3.09 1.18 10.42
C SER A 133 -2.86 2.57 11.01
N TYR A 134 -3.41 3.59 10.34
CA TYR A 134 -3.41 4.97 10.83
C TYR A 134 -4.41 5.20 11.95
N TYR A 135 -5.23 4.22 12.32
CA TYR A 135 -6.13 4.36 13.44
C TYR A 135 -5.37 4.11 14.76
N ASP A 136 -5.43 5.09 15.66
CA ASP A 136 -4.98 4.92 17.05
C ASP A 136 -6.05 4.18 17.86
N TYR A 137 -7.32 4.45 17.56
CA TYR A 137 -8.48 3.73 18.08
C TYR A 137 -9.44 3.43 16.93
N TYR A 138 -9.98 2.21 16.91
CA TYR A 138 -10.95 1.79 15.90
C TYR A 138 -11.97 0.83 16.50
N GLN A 139 -13.22 1.25 16.53
CA GLN A 139 -14.39 0.43 16.81
C GLN A 139 -15.16 0.22 15.50
N PRO A 140 -15.26 -1.03 15.00
CA PRO A 140 -16.09 -1.31 13.84
C PRO A 140 -17.56 -1.12 14.17
N GLU A 141 -18.32 -0.76 13.15
CA GLU A 141 -19.77 -0.87 13.20
C GLU A 141 -20.17 -2.35 13.37
N ALA A 142 -21.05 -2.62 14.32
CA ALA A 142 -21.52 -3.98 14.55
C ALA A 142 -22.94 -3.99 15.12
N TYR A 143 -23.70 -5.00 14.74
CA TYR A 143 -24.97 -5.30 15.40
C TYR A 143 -24.81 -6.57 16.22
N VAL A 144 -25.23 -6.54 17.49
CA VAL A 144 -25.18 -7.65 18.44
C VAL A 144 -26.60 -8.18 18.66
N PRO A 145 -27.01 -9.28 17.98
CA PRO A 145 -28.40 -9.74 17.99
C PRO A 145 -28.91 -10.18 19.35
N ARG A 146 -28.02 -10.71 20.20
CA ARG A 146 -28.39 -11.24 21.52
C ARG A 146 -28.91 -10.15 22.47
N SER A 147 -28.38 -8.94 22.33
CA SER A 147 -28.73 -7.79 23.17
C SER A 147 -29.49 -6.71 22.41
N ASP A 148 -29.87 -6.98 21.15
CA ASP A 148 -30.50 -6.01 20.25
C ASP A 148 -29.76 -4.66 20.26
N THR A 149 -28.43 -4.72 20.19
CA THR A 149 -27.58 -3.54 20.35
C THR A 149 -26.86 -3.25 19.05
N TYR A 150 -27.07 -2.04 18.53
CA TYR A 150 -26.25 -1.48 17.47
C TYR A 150 -25.07 -0.71 18.07
N ILE A 151 -23.87 -1.05 17.62
CA ILE A 151 -22.60 -0.42 17.98
C ILE A 151 -22.19 0.43 16.79
N GLU A 152 -22.23 1.76 16.98
CA GLU A 152 -21.78 2.71 15.97
C GLU A 152 -20.28 2.62 15.74
N LYS A 153 -19.88 2.95 14.51
CA LYS A 153 -18.48 3.13 14.16
C LYS A 153 -17.91 4.32 14.91
N GLU A 154 -16.80 4.11 15.60
CA GLU A 154 -16.02 5.17 16.22
C GLU A 154 -14.54 4.97 15.88
N SER A 155 -13.83 6.04 15.55
CA SER A 155 -12.41 5.93 15.20
C SER A 155 -11.65 7.22 15.45
N SER A 156 -10.38 7.08 15.84
CA SER A 156 -9.43 8.18 15.92
C SER A 156 -8.25 7.93 14.99
N ILE A 157 -7.88 8.94 14.19
CA ILE A 157 -6.85 8.86 13.16
C ILE A 157 -5.57 9.54 13.64
N ASN A 158 -4.45 8.90 13.35
CA ASN A 158 -3.12 9.43 13.52
C ASN A 158 -2.61 10.03 12.20
N GLU A 159 -2.63 11.36 12.09
CA GLU A 159 -2.21 12.08 10.88
C GLU A 159 -0.74 11.85 10.52
N GLN A 160 0.12 11.54 11.48
CA GLN A 160 1.52 11.23 11.18
C GLN A 160 1.63 9.88 10.48
N ILE A 161 0.93 8.85 10.97
CA ILE A 161 0.92 7.53 10.31
C ILE A 161 0.25 7.62 8.94
N ASP A 162 -0.80 8.41 8.80
CA ASP A 162 -1.45 8.60 7.50
C ASP A 162 -0.50 9.23 6.47
N ARG A 163 0.24 10.28 6.86
CA ARG A 163 1.31 10.86 6.03
C ARG A 163 2.39 9.85 5.67
N MET A 164 2.79 8.97 6.60
CA MET A 164 3.77 7.91 6.31
C MET A 164 3.23 6.88 5.32
N ARG A 165 1.93 6.55 5.35
CA ARG A 165 1.31 5.66 4.36
C ARG A 165 1.29 6.28 2.96
N HIS A 166 0.99 7.58 2.87
CA HIS A 166 1.09 8.32 1.61
C HIS A 166 2.52 8.38 1.08
N SER A 167 3.51 8.54 1.97
CA SER A 167 4.93 8.45 1.62
C SER A 167 5.26 7.07 1.03
N ALA A 168 4.81 6.00 1.68
CA ALA A 168 5.06 4.63 1.23
C ALA A 168 4.47 4.32 -0.15
N THR A 169 3.23 4.72 -0.41
CA THR A 169 2.60 4.52 -1.73
C THR A 169 3.29 5.35 -2.79
N ARG A 170 3.62 6.62 -2.50
CA ARG A 170 4.37 7.49 -3.42
C ARG A 170 5.75 6.92 -3.74
N ALA A 171 6.49 6.44 -2.74
CA ALA A 171 7.82 5.88 -2.93
C ALA A 171 7.81 4.70 -3.92
N LEU A 172 6.80 3.82 -3.86
CA LEU A 172 6.65 2.72 -4.82
C LEU A 172 6.39 3.19 -6.27
N LEU A 173 5.82 4.38 -6.46
CA LEU A 173 5.59 4.96 -7.79
C LEU A 173 6.84 5.69 -8.32
N GLU A 174 7.63 6.27 -7.41
CA GLU A 174 8.73 7.18 -7.75
C GLU A 174 10.12 6.55 -7.69
N ARG A 175 10.29 5.37 -7.06
CA ARG A 175 11.59 4.75 -6.78
C ARG A 175 11.54 3.22 -6.87
N ASP A 176 12.68 2.61 -7.18
CA ASP A 176 12.85 1.15 -7.19
C ASP A 176 13.60 0.66 -5.94
N ASP A 177 14.26 1.54 -5.19
CA ASP A 177 15.03 1.25 -3.97
C ASP A 177 14.18 1.41 -2.70
N VAL A 178 13.04 0.70 -2.66
CA VAL A 178 12.02 0.86 -1.61
C VAL A 178 11.98 -0.35 -0.67
N ILE A 179 11.99 -0.09 0.64
CA ILE A 179 11.72 -1.08 1.69
C ILE A 179 10.49 -0.61 2.47
N ILE A 180 9.41 -1.38 2.44
CA ILE A 180 8.22 -1.06 3.24
C ILE A 180 8.16 -2.00 4.43
N VAL A 181 8.15 -1.45 5.64
CA VAL A 181 7.81 -2.20 6.84
C VAL A 181 6.33 -2.01 7.14
N ALA A 182 5.57 -3.11 7.08
CA ALA A 182 4.11 -3.07 7.16
C ALA A 182 3.54 -4.00 8.22
N SER A 183 2.34 -3.67 8.70
CA SER A 183 1.46 -4.63 9.36
C SER A 183 0.52 -5.29 8.34
N VAL A 184 -0.39 -6.15 8.82
CA VAL A 184 -1.50 -6.69 8.02
C VAL A 184 -2.31 -5.62 7.29
N SER A 185 -2.18 -4.33 7.64
CA SER A 185 -2.81 -3.24 6.91
C SER A 185 -2.51 -3.23 5.40
N CYS A 186 -1.39 -3.83 4.94
CA CYS A 186 -1.03 -3.87 3.53
C CYS A 186 -1.91 -4.78 2.66
N ILE A 187 -2.74 -5.64 3.27
CA ILE A 187 -3.69 -6.51 2.53
C ILE A 187 -5.09 -5.88 2.46
N TYR A 188 -5.32 -4.78 3.17
CA TYR A 188 -6.57 -4.04 3.11
C TYR A 188 -6.56 -3.08 1.92
N GLY A 189 -7.74 -2.88 1.33
CA GLY A 189 -7.91 -2.02 0.17
C GLY A 189 -7.38 -0.62 0.42
N ILE A 190 -6.38 -0.24 -0.37
CA ILE A 190 -6.05 1.15 -0.66
C ILE A 190 -6.73 1.52 -1.98
N GLY A 191 -7.19 2.76 -2.14
CA GLY A 191 -7.79 3.23 -3.38
C GLY A 191 -6.92 2.88 -4.61
N SER A 192 -7.53 2.76 -5.79
CA SER A 192 -6.82 2.23 -6.96
C SER A 192 -5.56 3.04 -7.27
N VAL A 193 -4.54 2.36 -7.80
CA VAL A 193 -3.30 3.00 -8.26
C VAL A 193 -3.59 4.09 -9.29
N GLU A 194 -4.60 3.91 -10.15
CA GLU A 194 -5.00 4.95 -11.10
C GLU A 194 -5.47 6.20 -10.38
N THR A 195 -6.25 6.05 -9.31
CA THR A 195 -6.74 7.18 -8.50
C THR A 195 -5.57 7.97 -7.89
N TYR A 196 -4.55 7.28 -7.38
CA TYR A 196 -3.35 7.94 -6.85
C TYR A 196 -2.52 8.61 -7.95
N SER A 197 -2.40 7.98 -9.11
CA SER A 197 -1.58 8.49 -10.22
C SER A 197 -2.22 9.73 -10.86
N THR A 198 -3.55 9.77 -10.97
CA THR A 198 -4.28 10.97 -11.45
C THR A 198 -4.24 12.12 -10.46
N MET A 199 -4.02 11.82 -9.17
CA MET A 199 -3.81 12.82 -8.12
C MET A 199 -2.37 13.38 -8.06
N THR A 200 -1.47 12.96 -8.95
CA THR A 200 -0.09 13.44 -8.96
C THR A 200 0.11 14.50 -10.05
N PHE A 201 0.60 15.67 -9.68
CA PHE A 201 0.89 16.76 -10.63
C PHE A 201 2.40 17.01 -10.71
N ARG A 202 3.00 16.78 -11.88
CA ARG A 202 4.43 17.02 -12.12
C ARG A 202 4.65 18.47 -12.56
N LEU A 203 5.65 19.11 -11.97
CA LEU A 203 6.14 20.43 -12.35
C LEU A 203 7.62 20.33 -12.73
N SER A 204 7.99 20.95 -13.84
CA SER A 204 9.38 21.02 -14.29
C SER A 204 9.94 22.44 -14.21
N ARG A 205 11.24 22.57 -13.92
CA ARG A 205 11.89 23.89 -13.89
C ARG A 205 11.87 24.51 -15.30
N GLY A 206 11.34 25.72 -15.41
CA GLY A 206 11.20 26.42 -16.70
C GLY A 206 9.86 26.20 -17.40
N GLU A 207 8.96 25.42 -16.81
CA GLU A 207 7.59 25.27 -17.28
C GLU A 207 6.78 26.55 -17.02
N GLU A 208 6.15 27.10 -18.06
CA GLU A 208 5.17 28.18 -17.90
C GLU A 208 3.79 27.59 -17.63
N ILE A 209 3.27 27.82 -16.43
CA ILE A 209 1.92 27.41 -16.04
C ILE A 209 1.14 28.61 -15.52
N GLU A 210 -0.13 28.69 -15.93
CA GLU A 210 -1.03 29.72 -15.43
C GLU A 210 -1.35 29.47 -13.95
N ARG A 211 -1.14 30.50 -13.11
CA ARG A 211 -1.37 30.44 -11.67
C ARG A 211 -2.80 29.98 -11.31
N GLN A 212 -3.83 30.47 -12.00
CA GLN A 212 -5.22 30.10 -11.69
C GLN A 212 -5.51 28.63 -12.00
N SER A 213 -5.00 28.14 -13.13
CA SER A 213 -5.08 26.73 -13.49
C SER A 213 -4.38 25.83 -12.46
N LEU A 214 -3.23 26.26 -11.92
CA LEU A 214 -2.53 25.55 -10.86
C LEU A 214 -3.33 25.52 -9.54
N LEU A 215 -3.87 26.66 -9.11
CA LEU A 215 -4.67 26.75 -7.89
C LEU A 215 -5.94 25.88 -7.97
N ARG A 216 -6.64 25.91 -9.11
CA ARG A 216 -7.82 25.09 -9.33
C ARG A 216 -7.50 23.59 -9.24
N ARG A 217 -6.39 23.17 -9.84
CA ARG A 217 -5.90 21.79 -9.72
C ARG A 217 -5.58 21.40 -8.28
N PHE A 218 -4.99 22.29 -7.48
CA PHE A 218 -4.78 21.98 -6.05
C PHE A 218 -6.08 21.81 -5.28
N THR A 219 -7.14 22.56 -5.61
CA THR A 219 -8.47 22.37 -5.00
C THR A 219 -9.13 21.05 -5.42
N GLU A 220 -8.88 20.58 -6.64
CA GLU A 220 -9.37 19.28 -7.13
C GLU A 220 -8.65 18.08 -6.46
N LEU A 221 -7.51 18.32 -5.80
CA LEU A 221 -6.71 17.32 -5.08
C LEU A 221 -6.96 17.27 -3.56
N GLN A 222 -7.79 18.18 -3.02
CA GLN A 222 -8.19 18.20 -1.59
C GLN A 222 -9.40 17.30 -1.33
#